data_AF-A0A349Y1P0-F1
#
_entry.id   AF-A0A349Y1P0-F1
#
_cell.length_a   1.000
_cell.length_b   1.000
_cell.length_c   1.000
_cell.angle_alpha   90.00
_cell.angle_beta   90.00
_cell.angle_gamma   90.00
#
_symmetry.space_group_name_H-M   'P 1'
#
loop_
_entity.id
_entity.type
_entity.pdbx_description
1 polymer ?
#
loop_
_entity_poly.entity_id
_entity_poly.type
_entity_poly.pdbx_seq_one_letter_code
_entity_poly.pdbx_strand_id
1 'polypeptide(L)'
;MAVEQQGVHRAPVIDKEPDATGAYWSNRPENTLPPPDMMGAYMRNRPVAPAGVANRKAWIIGTGIAGLAAAFYLIRDGGMPAANITLIDSLDIEGGSLDGAGDPEQGYLVRGGREMNWNYDNFWDM
;
A
#
# COMPACT_ATOMS: atom_id res chain seq x y z
N MET A 1 0.16 -46.42 14.85
CA MET A 1 -0.26 -45.87 13.55
C MET A 1 0.04 -44.39 13.58
N ALA A 2 1.17 -43.99 13.00
CA ALA A 2 1.58 -42.59 12.93
C ALA A 2 0.84 -41.93 11.78
N VAL A 3 0.02 -40.93 12.08
CA VAL A 3 -0.59 -40.08 11.06
C VAL A 3 0.49 -39.12 10.60
N GLU A 4 0.96 -39.34 9.37
CA GLU A 4 1.83 -38.46 8.62
C GLU A 4 1.13 -37.12 8.43
N GLN A 5 1.59 -36.09 9.15
CA GLN A 5 1.15 -34.72 8.94
C GLN A 5 1.75 -34.25 7.61
N GLN A 6 0.94 -34.33 6.56
CA GLN A 6 1.24 -33.80 5.24
C GLN A 6 1.70 -32.34 5.34
N GLY A 7 2.83 -32.07 4.68
CA GLY A 7 3.55 -30.81 4.75
C GLY A 7 2.67 -29.60 4.50
N VAL A 8 2.58 -28.73 5.51
CA VAL A 8 2.17 -27.34 5.32
C VAL A 8 3.23 -26.69 4.46
N HIS A 9 2.98 -26.57 3.16
CA HIS A 9 3.82 -25.82 2.24
C HIS A 9 3.82 -24.36 2.72
N ARG A 10 4.84 -23.97 3.47
CA ARG A 10 5.04 -22.57 3.89
C ARG A 10 5.23 -21.77 2.61
N ALA A 11 4.41 -20.73 2.41
CA ALA A 11 4.58 -19.83 1.28
C ALA A 11 6.04 -19.33 1.25
N PRO A 12 6.67 -19.25 0.07
CA PRO A 12 8.03 -18.73 -0.04
C PRO A 12 8.10 -17.34 0.60
N VAL A 13 9.23 -17.03 1.25
CA VAL A 13 9.46 -15.69 1.79
C VAL A 13 9.63 -14.74 0.61
N ILE A 14 8.55 -14.03 0.27
CA ILE A 14 8.56 -12.98 -0.76
C ILE A 14 9.20 -11.74 -0.15
N ASP A 15 10.18 -11.17 -0.84
CA ASP A 15 10.67 -9.82 -0.54
C ASP A 15 9.61 -8.80 -1.01
N LYS A 16 9.25 -7.85 -0.14
CA LYS A 16 8.19 -6.86 -0.41
C LYS A 16 8.77 -5.55 -0.93
N GLU A 17 10.08 -5.34 -0.77
CA GLU A 17 10.79 -4.13 -1.15
C GLU A 17 12.09 -4.52 -1.88
N PRO A 18 11.99 -5.24 -3.02
CA PRO A 18 13.19 -5.70 -3.72
C PRO A 18 14.04 -4.52 -4.23
N ASP A 19 15.34 -4.57 -3.96
CA ASP A 19 16.30 -3.52 -4.33
C ASP A 19 16.81 -3.72 -5.78
N ALA A 20 16.35 -2.87 -6.70
CA ALA A 20 16.78 -2.86 -8.09
C ALA A 20 18.28 -2.51 -8.27
N THR A 21 18.91 -1.88 -7.29
CA THR A 21 20.32 -1.46 -7.33
C THR A 21 21.28 -2.48 -6.70
N GLY A 22 20.76 -3.45 -5.95
CA GLY A 22 21.56 -4.34 -5.11
C GLY A 22 22.28 -5.45 -5.87
N ALA A 23 21.79 -5.86 -7.04
CA ALA A 23 22.39 -6.93 -7.83
C ALA A 23 21.97 -6.89 -9.31
N TYR A 24 22.74 -7.57 -10.16
CA TYR A 24 22.35 -7.80 -11.54
C TYR A 24 21.24 -8.85 -11.63
N TRP A 25 20.09 -8.45 -12.17
CA TRP A 25 18.98 -9.36 -12.42
C TRP A 25 19.24 -10.28 -13.62
N SER A 26 18.93 -11.56 -13.49
CA SER A 26 19.06 -12.54 -14.59
C SER A 26 18.02 -13.66 -14.47
N ASN A 27 17.65 -14.25 -15.60
CA ASN A 27 16.74 -15.40 -15.65
C ASN A 27 17.44 -16.65 -15.09
N ARG A 28 16.99 -17.15 -13.94
CA ARG A 28 17.52 -18.35 -13.28
C ARG A 28 16.37 -19.17 -12.66
N PRO A 29 16.54 -20.49 -12.43
CA PRO A 29 15.50 -21.30 -11.79
C PRO A 29 15.03 -20.78 -10.44
N GLU A 30 15.90 -20.08 -9.70
CA GLU A 30 15.58 -19.50 -8.39
C GLU A 30 14.74 -18.23 -8.50
N ASN A 31 14.76 -17.58 -9.67
CA ASN A 31 14.14 -16.28 -9.89
C ASN A 31 12.70 -16.45 -10.38
N THR A 32 11.80 -16.63 -9.41
CA THR A 32 10.37 -16.91 -9.65
C THR A 32 9.50 -15.66 -9.67
N LEU A 33 10.09 -14.50 -9.38
CA LEU A 33 9.44 -13.20 -9.36
C LEU A 33 9.97 -12.32 -10.50
N PRO A 34 9.18 -11.33 -10.93
CA PRO A 34 9.61 -10.34 -11.92
C PRO A 34 10.84 -9.54 -11.46
N PRO A 35 11.51 -8.82 -12.38
CA PRO A 35 12.54 -7.84 -12.01
C PRO A 35 12.06 -6.85 -10.95
N PRO A 36 12.93 -6.41 -10.01
CA PRO A 36 12.56 -5.53 -8.90
C PRO A 36 11.83 -4.23 -9.29
N ASP A 37 12.18 -3.67 -10.45
CA ASP A 37 11.69 -2.40 -10.99
C ASP A 37 10.72 -2.60 -12.17
N MET A 38 10.24 -3.82 -12.39
CA MET A 38 9.27 -4.08 -13.44
C MET A 38 7.92 -3.42 -13.10
N MET A 39 7.41 -2.63 -14.04
CA MET A 39 6.05 -2.08 -13.98
C MET A 39 5.20 -2.63 -15.13
N GLY A 40 3.93 -2.94 -14.86
CA GLY A 40 3.01 -3.43 -15.88
C GLY A 40 1.82 -4.20 -15.33
N ALA A 41 1.00 -4.75 -16.23
CA ALA A 41 -0.23 -5.45 -15.86
C ALA A 41 0.00 -6.67 -14.95
N TYR A 42 1.18 -7.29 -14.99
CA TYR A 42 1.55 -8.40 -14.12
C TYR A 42 1.49 -8.01 -12.62
N MET A 43 1.84 -6.77 -12.28
CA MET A 43 1.85 -6.26 -10.90
C MET A 43 0.46 -5.89 -10.36
N ARG A 44 -0.58 -5.96 -11.19
CA ARG A 44 -1.96 -5.61 -10.80
C ARG A 44 -2.70 -6.77 -10.14
N ASN A 45 -1.99 -7.81 -9.72
CA ASN A 45 -2.56 -8.92 -8.99
C ASN A 45 -2.97 -8.48 -7.58
N ARG A 46 -3.96 -9.16 -7.00
CA ARG A 46 -4.35 -8.97 -5.60
C ARG A 46 -3.68 -10.05 -4.75
N PRO A 47 -3.06 -9.70 -3.62
CA PRO A 47 -2.53 -10.71 -2.72
C PRO A 47 -3.67 -11.43 -1.99
N VAL A 48 -3.35 -12.61 -1.45
CA VAL A 48 -4.27 -13.33 -0.59
C VAL A 48 -4.31 -12.64 0.77
N ALA A 49 -5.52 -12.31 1.24
CA ALA A 49 -5.71 -11.66 2.53
C ALA A 49 -5.11 -12.51 3.68
N PRO A 50 -4.35 -11.89 4.61
CA PRO A 50 -3.73 -12.61 5.71
C PRO A 50 -4.74 -13.20 6.70
N ALA A 51 -4.42 -14.37 7.24
CA ALA A 51 -5.27 -15.04 8.22
C ALA A 51 -5.54 -14.17 9.46
N GLY A 52 -6.81 -14.13 9.87
CA GLY A 52 -7.27 -13.39 11.04
C GLY A 52 -7.37 -11.87 10.88
N VAL A 53 -7.21 -11.32 9.67
CA VAL A 53 -7.29 -9.86 9.43
C VAL A 53 -8.61 -9.24 9.90
N ALA A 54 -9.71 -9.98 9.82
CA ALA A 54 -11.03 -9.53 10.27
C ALA A 54 -11.10 -9.15 11.77
N ASN A 55 -10.18 -9.70 12.59
CA ASN A 55 -10.12 -9.44 14.03
C ASN A 55 -9.00 -8.45 14.42
N ARG A 56 -8.21 -7.96 13.46
CA ARG A 56 -7.15 -6.99 13.70
C ARG A 56 -7.69 -5.57 13.58
N LYS A 57 -7.07 -4.62 14.29
CA LYS A 57 -7.35 -3.19 14.20
C LYS A 57 -6.12 -2.45 13.70
N ALA A 58 -6.31 -1.38 12.93
CA ALA A 58 -5.27 -0.49 12.47
C ALA A 58 -5.54 0.93 12.95
N TRP A 59 -4.52 1.55 13.54
CA TRP A 59 -4.55 2.94 14.00
C TRP A 59 -3.53 3.70 13.19
N ILE A 60 -3.98 4.68 12.42
CA ILE A 60 -3.15 5.44 11.49
C ILE A 60 -3.07 6.88 12.00
N ILE A 61 -1.86 7.32 12.34
CA ILE A 61 -1.61 8.69 12.78
C ILE A 61 -1.33 9.56 11.55
N GLY A 62 -2.21 10.54 11.32
CA GLY A 62 -2.23 11.43 10.17
C GLY A 62 -3.22 10.99 9.09
N THR A 63 -4.04 11.94 8.63
CA THR A 63 -5.03 11.80 7.55
C THR A 63 -4.53 12.43 6.23
N GLY A 64 -3.22 12.59 6.09
CA GLY A 64 -2.59 12.93 4.80
C GLY A 64 -2.62 11.74 3.83
N ILE A 65 -2.17 11.97 2.59
CA ILE A 65 -2.20 10.96 1.53
C ILE A 65 -1.50 9.65 1.89
N ALA A 66 -0.43 9.68 2.68
CA ALA A 66 0.25 8.46 3.13
C ALA A 66 -0.63 7.61 4.06
N GLY A 67 -1.31 8.24 5.03
CA GLY A 67 -2.21 7.55 5.95
C GLY A 67 -3.46 7.01 5.23
N LEU A 68 -4.03 7.81 4.33
CA LEU A 68 -5.15 7.41 3.49
C LEU A 68 -4.77 6.26 2.54
N ALA A 69 -3.59 6.31 1.93
CA ALA A 69 -3.07 5.21 1.11
C ALA A 69 -2.90 3.94 1.94
N ALA A 70 -2.29 4.02 3.13
CA ALA A 70 -2.17 2.85 4.02
C ALA A 70 -3.54 2.22 4.33
N ALA A 71 -4.56 3.04 4.65
CA ALA A 71 -5.92 2.56 4.86
C ALA A 71 -6.49 1.88 3.60
N PHE A 72 -6.29 2.49 2.43
CA PHE A 72 -6.73 1.95 1.15
C PHE A 72 -6.11 0.58 0.86
N TYR A 73 -4.78 0.42 0.98
CA TYR A 73 -4.10 -0.86 0.77
C TYR A 73 -4.48 -1.91 1.83
N LEU A 74 -4.74 -1.52 3.08
CA LEU A 74 -5.26 -2.43 4.12
C LEU A 74 -6.62 -3.00 3.75
N ILE A 75 -7.51 -2.20 3.16
CA ILE A 75 -8.82 -2.65 2.69
C ILE A 75 -8.64 -3.52 1.45
N ARG A 76 -7.96 -2.99 0.43
CA ARG A 76 -7.86 -3.53 -0.92
C ARG A 76 -7.08 -4.84 -0.98
N ASP A 77 -5.90 -4.85 -0.37
CA ASP A 77 -4.94 -5.95 -0.47
C ASP A 77 -4.86 -6.73 0.85
N GLY A 78 -5.06 -6.05 1.99
CA GLY A 78 -5.17 -6.71 3.29
C GLY A 78 -6.52 -7.39 3.54
N GLY A 79 -7.58 -7.04 2.81
CA GLY A 79 -8.93 -7.53 3.10
C GLY A 79 -9.44 -7.13 4.48
N MET A 80 -8.88 -6.08 5.08
CA MET A 80 -9.29 -5.59 6.39
C MET A 80 -10.65 -4.92 6.31
N PRO A 81 -11.62 -5.25 7.20
CA PRO A 81 -12.88 -4.53 7.28
C PRO A 81 -12.61 -3.04 7.56
N ALA A 82 -13.21 -2.13 6.80
CA ALA A 82 -12.98 -0.69 6.98
C ALA A 82 -13.30 -0.20 8.40
N ALA A 83 -14.30 -0.79 9.06
CA ALA A 83 -14.66 -0.51 10.46
C ALA A 83 -13.56 -0.88 11.49
N ASN A 84 -12.49 -1.56 11.05
CA ASN A 84 -11.32 -1.88 11.88
C ASN A 84 -10.19 -0.85 11.75
N ILE A 85 -10.34 0.14 10.87
CA ILE A 85 -9.32 1.16 10.62
C ILE A 85 -9.78 2.46 11.28
N THR A 86 -8.92 3.06 12.09
CA THR A 86 -9.16 4.35 12.71
C THR A 86 -8.02 5.29 12.34
N LEU A 87 -8.37 6.41 11.69
CA LEU A 87 -7.43 7.48 11.39
C LEU A 87 -7.54 8.53 12.50
N ILE A 88 -6.39 9.01 12.97
CA ILE A 88 -6.27 10.02 14.02
C ILE A 88 -5.46 11.18 13.47
N ASP A 89 -6.00 12.39 13.49
CA ASP A 89 -5.29 13.61 13.10
C ASP A 89 -5.20 14.60 14.26
N SER A 90 -4.25 15.52 14.17
CA SER A 90 -4.15 16.68 15.05
C SER A 90 -4.89 17.91 14.51
N LEU A 91 -5.26 17.92 13.22
CA LEU A 91 -6.02 18.99 12.59
C LEU A 91 -7.52 18.68 12.59
N ASP A 92 -8.34 19.75 12.51
CA ASP A 92 -9.80 19.64 12.40
C ASP A 92 -10.28 19.25 10.99
N ILE A 93 -9.36 19.18 10.03
CA ILE A 93 -9.61 18.85 8.62
C ILE A 93 -8.58 17.84 8.12
N GLU A 94 -9.04 16.91 7.30
CA GLU A 94 -8.20 15.90 6.66
C GLU A 94 -7.38 16.42 5.47
N GLY A 95 -6.48 15.58 4.96
CA GLY A 95 -5.69 15.85 3.75
C GLY A 95 -4.26 16.29 4.01
N GLY A 96 -3.95 16.76 5.23
CA GLY A 96 -2.60 17.14 5.62
C GLY A 96 -2.07 18.23 4.68
N SER A 97 -0.94 17.98 4.00
CA SER A 97 -0.34 18.95 3.07
C SER A 97 -1.18 19.20 1.81
N LEU A 98 -2.09 18.30 1.41
CA LEU A 98 -2.91 18.45 0.20
C LEU A 98 -4.15 19.32 0.44
N ASP A 99 -3.98 20.45 1.12
CA ASP A 99 -5.07 21.39 1.41
C ASP A 99 -5.47 22.22 0.21
N GLY A 100 -6.76 22.58 0.20
CA GLY A 100 -7.32 23.69 -0.55
C GLY A 100 -8.51 24.22 0.25
N ALA A 101 -8.36 25.40 0.82
CA ALA A 101 -9.32 26.00 1.74
C ALA A 101 -9.79 27.37 1.25
N GLY A 102 -10.74 27.95 1.98
CA GLY A 102 -11.35 29.24 1.65
C GLY A 102 -12.48 29.13 0.62
N ASP A 103 -12.96 30.29 0.19
CA ASP A 103 -14.15 30.42 -0.65
C ASP A 103 -14.07 31.70 -1.52
N PRO A 104 -15.00 31.94 -2.46
CA PRO A 104 -14.96 33.14 -3.32
C PRO A 104 -15.09 34.48 -2.58
N GLU A 105 -15.69 34.52 -1.40
CA GLU A 105 -15.92 35.75 -0.63
C GLU A 105 -14.71 36.11 0.26
N GLN A 106 -14.10 35.11 0.89
CA GLN A 106 -12.94 35.27 1.80
C GLN A 106 -11.59 35.07 1.10
N GLY A 107 -11.60 34.51 -0.12
CA GLY A 107 -10.42 34.15 -0.88
C GLY A 107 -10.02 32.69 -0.66
N TYR A 108 -9.46 32.08 -1.72
CA TYR A 108 -8.93 30.72 -1.67
C TYR A 108 -7.49 30.70 -1.16
N LEU A 109 -7.14 29.64 -0.43
CA LEU A 109 -5.79 29.35 0.04
C LEU A 109 -5.38 27.92 -0.32
N VAL A 110 -4.24 27.80 -0.99
CA VAL A 110 -3.55 26.54 -1.27
C VAL A 110 -2.11 26.71 -0.81
N ARG A 111 -1.67 25.95 0.21
CA ARG A 111 -0.31 26.11 0.76
C ARG A 111 0.81 25.68 -0.20
N GLY A 112 0.50 24.91 -1.25
CA GLY A 112 1.49 24.55 -2.28
C GLY A 112 0.91 23.84 -3.51
N GLY A 113 1.57 23.99 -4.65
CA GLY A 113 1.24 23.27 -5.90
C GLY A 113 1.89 21.89 -5.95
N ARG A 114 1.24 20.93 -6.62
CA ARG A 114 1.68 19.53 -6.76
C ARG A 114 1.86 19.23 -8.23
N GLU A 115 3.10 19.30 -8.68
CA GLU A 115 3.49 18.89 -10.03
C GLU A 115 3.69 17.37 -10.02
N MET A 116 3.16 16.71 -11.04
CA MET A 116 3.15 15.25 -11.13
C MET A 116 3.74 14.79 -12.45
N ASN A 117 4.22 13.56 -12.46
CA ASN A 117 4.70 12.90 -13.68
C ASN A 117 4.00 11.55 -13.86
N TRP A 118 4.08 11.01 -15.07
CA TRP A 118 3.40 9.76 -15.43
C TRP A 118 3.99 8.53 -14.73
N ASN A 119 5.24 8.61 -14.26
CA ASN A 119 5.96 7.52 -13.58
C ASN A 119 5.74 7.47 -12.05
N TYR A 120 4.64 8.04 -11.56
CA TYR A 120 4.25 7.95 -10.15
C TYR A 120 3.50 6.64 -9.94
N ASP A 121 4.19 5.53 -10.13
CA ASP A 121 3.58 4.21 -10.32
C ASP A 121 2.65 3.80 -9.17
N ASN A 122 3.08 3.99 -7.92
CA ASN A 122 2.26 3.68 -6.74
C ASN A 122 1.08 4.65 -6.56
N PHE A 123 1.21 5.90 -7.03
CA PHE A 123 0.11 6.85 -7.00
C PHE A 123 -0.99 6.44 -7.99
N TRP A 124 -0.62 5.91 -9.16
CA TRP A 124 -1.55 5.49 -10.21
C TRP A 124 -2.02 4.03 -10.09
N ASP A 125 -1.42 3.23 -9.21
CA ASP A 125 -1.92 1.89 -8.86
C ASP A 125 -3.19 1.94 -7.99
N MET A 126 -3.34 3.00 -7.22
CA MET A 126 -4.52 3.28 -6.39
C MET A 126 -5.72 3.70 -7.24
#